data_AF-A0A9E5GRT5-F1
#
_entry.id   AF-A0A9E5GRT5-F1
#
_cell.length_a   1.000
_cell.length_b   1.000
_cell.length_c   1.000
_cell.angle_alpha   90.00
_cell.angle_beta   90.00
_cell.angle_gamma   90.00
#
_symmetry.space_group_name_H-M   'P 1'
#
loop_
_entity.id
_entity.type
_entity.pdbx_description
1 polymer ?
#
loop_
_entity_poly.entity_id
_entity_poly.type
_entity_poly.pdbx_seq_one_letter_code
_entity_poly.pdbx_strand_id
1 'polypeptide(L)' 'MVPLKYKDFAHHAIVLFGRYVCTAKNPKCGTCKLKKYCDYYQSMT' A
#
# COMPACT_ATOMS: atom_id res chain seq x y z
N MET A 1 1.48 -14.67 -7.87
CA MET A 1 1.28 -14.22 -9.27
C MET A 1 -0.07 -13.55 -9.39
N VAL A 2 -0.15 -12.36 -10.01
CA VAL A 2 -1.44 -11.70 -10.33
C VAL A 2 -1.92 -12.21 -11.69
N PRO A 3 -3.19 -12.66 -11.85
CA PRO A 3 -3.72 -13.08 -13.15
C PRO A 3 -3.60 -11.98 -14.21
N LEU A 4 -3.33 -12.35 -15.47
CA LEU A 4 -3.10 -11.39 -16.57
C LEU A 4 -4.22 -10.34 -16.70
N LYS A 5 -5.48 -10.76 -16.54
CA LYS A 5 -6.66 -9.87 -16.56
C LYS A 5 -6.66 -8.75 -15.51
N TYR A 6 -5.86 -8.86 -14.45
CA TYR A 6 -5.77 -7.88 -13.38
C TYR A 6 -4.41 -7.18 -13.32
N LYS A 7 -3.50 -7.49 -14.23
CA LYS A 7 -2.11 -7.01 -14.16
C LYS A 7 -2.03 -5.48 -14.16
N ASP A 8 -2.71 -4.83 -15.11
CA ASP A 8 -2.65 -3.37 -15.24
C ASP A 8 -3.37 -2.66 -14.09
N PHE A 9 -4.51 -3.22 -13.66
CA PHE A 9 -5.23 -2.72 -12.50
C PHE A 9 -4.38 -2.81 -11.23
N ALA A 10 -3.78 -3.97 -10.96
CA ALA A 10 -2.94 -4.18 -9.79
C ALA A 10 -1.69 -3.30 -9.82
N HIS A 11 -1.06 -3.15 -10.99
CA HIS A 11 0.07 -2.25 -11.18
C HIS A 11 -0.28 -0.82 -10.79
N HIS A 12 -1.33 -0.24 -11.39
CA HIS A 12 -1.76 1.11 -11.08
C HIS A 12 -2.22 1.26 -9.62
N ALA A 13 -2.93 0.26 -9.08
CA ALA A 13 -3.37 0.27 -7.70
C ALA A 13 -2.19 0.41 -6.73
N ILE A 14 -1.09 -0.33 -6.94
CA ILE A 14 0.10 -0.26 -6.08
C ILE A 14 0.82 1.08 -6.28
N VAL A 15 0.98 1.55 -7.51
CA VAL A 15 1.64 2.84 -7.80
C VAL A 15 0.88 4.00 -7.15
N LEU A 16 -0.44 4.04 -7.31
CA LEU A 16 -1.29 5.07 -6.71
C LEU A 16 -1.30 4.95 -5.18
N PHE A 17 -1.37 3.73 -4.63
CA PHE A 17 -1.29 3.50 -3.19
C PHE A 17 0.01 4.04 -2.59
N GLY A 18 1.16 3.76 -3.22
CA GLY A 18 2.46 4.29 -2.79
C GLY A 18 2.54 5.80 -2.91
N ARG A 19 1.95 6.39 -3.96
CA ARG A 19 1.99 7.85 -4.17
C ARG A 19 1.11 8.63 -3.19
N TYR A 20 -0.03 8.08 -2.78
CA TYR A 20 -1.04 8.85 -2.03
C TYR A 20 -1.26 8.38 -0.59
N VAL A 21 -0.92 7.13 -0.25
CA VAL A 21 -1.14 6.53 1.08
C VAL A 21 0.18 6.12 1.72
N CYS A 22 0.92 5.21 1.09
CA CYS A 22 2.18 4.67 1.61
C CYS A 22 3.37 5.44 1.02
N THR A 23 3.43 6.74 1.29
CA THR A 23 4.48 7.63 0.79
C THR A 23 5.84 7.30 1.42
N ALA A 24 6.93 7.51 0.66
CA ALA A 24 8.29 7.21 1.11
C ALA A 24 8.70 7.96 2.38
N LYS A 25 8.16 9.17 2.59
CA LYS A 25 8.32 9.95 3.82
C LYS A 25 6.95 10.13 4.47
N ASN A 26 6.87 9.90 5.78
CA ASN A 26 5.68 10.03 6.62
C ASN A 26 4.41 9.38 6.01
N PRO A 27 4.35 8.03 5.94
CA PRO A 27 3.20 7.34 5.37
C PRO A 27 1.92 7.64 6.15
N LYS A 28 0.78 7.70 5.45
CA LYS A 28 -0.54 7.99 6.03
C LYS A 28 -1.16 6.75 6.68
N CYS A 29 -0.49 6.19 7.68
CA CYS A 29 -0.92 4.95 8.35
C CYS A 29 -2.31 5.05 9.01
N GLY A 30 -2.71 6.25 9.47
CA GLY A 30 -4.03 6.48 10.08
C GLY A 30 -5.22 6.14 9.17
N THR A 31 -5.08 6.38 7.87
CA THR A 31 -6.12 6.09 6.85
C THR A 31 -5.83 4.82 6.05
N CYS A 32 -4.69 4.16 6.30
CA CYS A 32 -4.28 2.96 5.58
C CYS A 32 -5.13 1.75 6.01
N LYS A 33 -5.91 1.20 5.08
CA LYS A 33 -6.72 -0.01 5.32
C LYS A 33 -5.89 -1.28 5.54
N LEU A 34 -4.63 -1.26 5.11
CA LEU A 34 -3.68 -2.37 5.26
C LEU A 34 -2.90 -2.32 6.58
N LYS A 35 -3.11 -1.30 7.43
CA LYS A 35 -2.31 -1.10 8.66
C LYS A 35 -2.25 -2.33 9.58
N LYS A 36 -3.36 -3.07 9.67
CA LYS A 36 -3.47 -4.29 10.49
C LYS A 36 -2.64 -5.48 9.97
N TYR A 37 -2.16 -5.39 8.74
CA TYR A 37 -1.33 -6.42 8.07
C TYR A 37 0.05 -5.89 7.71
N CYS A 38 0.43 -4.69 8.17
CA CYS A 38 1.66 -4.02 7.78
C CYS A 38 2.70 -4.17 8.89
N ASP A 39 3.78 -4.90 8.61
CA ASP A 39 4.85 -5.15 9.60
C ASP A 39 5.59 -3.87 9.99
N TYR A 40 5.80 -2.96 9.01
CA TYR A 40 6.39 -1.66 9.28
C TYR A 40 5.59 -0.88 10.33
N TYR A 41 4.27 -0.77 10.16
CA TYR A 41 3.40 -0.07 11.11
C TYR A 41 3.36 -0.76 12.48
N GLN A 42 3.32 -2.10 12.50
CA GLN A 42 3.37 -2.87 13.74
C GLN A 42 4.68 -2.64 14.50
N SER A 43 5.81 -2.48 13.80
CA SER A 43 7.11 -2.21 14.43
C SER A 43 7.31 -0.76 14.90
N MET A 44 6.47 0.17 14.42
CA MET A 44 6.47 1.57 14.87
C MET A 44 5.68 1.80 16.16
N THR A 45 4.82 0.85 16.54
CA THR A 45 3.98 0.90 17.75
C THR A 45 4.70 0.18 18.88
#